data_AF-A0A9R0TNL4-F1
#
_entry.id   AF-A0A9R0TNL4-F1
#
_cell.length_a   1.000
_cell.length_b   1.000
_cell.length_c   1.000
_cell.angle_alpha   90.00
_cell.angle_beta   90.00
_cell.angle_gamma   90.00
#
_symmetry.space_group_name_H-M   'P 1'
#
loop_
_entity.id
_entity.type
_entity.pdbx_description
1 polymer ?
#
loop_
_entity_poly.entity_id
_entity_poly.type
_entity_poly.pdbx_seq_one_letter_code
_entity_poly.pdbx_strand_id
1 'polypeptide(L)'
;MASLPYTAAACASVRADPAPGLLNYAAVHSCLLRADRRLSLPVLALLLLLHFRFLAVAAGAHFSPAVSRLASRLRLSPSMAAVTLLALGNGAPDAFASAAALRGEGGLPRAGLAAILSAGAFVSAFVVGAVSLIAAPFAVPPASFTRDVFLYLVAASALFYIYLSAEIFLWQAVGLVLFYVFFVGLVFYMDLGAAGKAVSSAEPEIANGMSRGAMDLPVSVEHQKQRKASLWTVLTKR
;
A
#
# COMPACT_ATOMS: atom_id res chain seq x y z
N MET A 1 -20.83 -39.34 17.29
CA MET A 1 -19.80 -40.16 16.64
C MET A 1 -20.02 -40.32 15.12
N ALA A 2 -20.52 -39.30 14.39
CA ALA A 2 -20.87 -39.43 12.96
C ALA A 2 -20.02 -38.57 12.00
N SER A 3 -18.94 -37.93 12.47
CA SER A 3 -18.15 -36.94 11.69
C SER A 3 -16.87 -37.48 11.01
N LEU A 4 -16.47 -38.72 11.30
CA LEU A 4 -15.24 -39.33 10.75
C LEU A 4 -15.21 -39.53 9.21
N PRO A 5 -16.30 -39.87 8.50
CA PRO A 5 -16.23 -40.07 7.06
C PRO A 5 -16.12 -38.75 6.28
N TYR A 6 -16.68 -37.65 6.80
CA TYR A 6 -16.65 -36.34 6.15
C TYR A 6 -15.25 -35.72 6.14
N THR A 7 -14.49 -35.84 7.23
CA THR A 7 -13.14 -35.27 7.34
C THR A 7 -12.12 -35.98 6.46
N ALA A 8 -12.22 -37.32 6.35
CA ALA A 8 -11.38 -38.12 5.45
C ALA A 8 -11.66 -37.78 3.97
N ALA A 9 -12.94 -37.66 3.59
CA ALA A 9 -13.34 -37.26 2.23
C ALA A 9 -12.88 -35.83 1.89
N ALA A 10 -13.02 -34.88 2.81
CA ALA A 10 -12.57 -33.49 2.62
C ALA A 10 -11.04 -33.40 2.43
N CYS A 11 -10.26 -34.16 3.21
CA CYS A 11 -8.81 -34.20 3.03
C CYS A 11 -8.39 -34.85 1.71
N ALA A 12 -9.06 -35.93 1.29
CA ALA A 12 -8.79 -36.60 0.03
C ALA A 12 -9.06 -35.68 -1.18
N SER A 13 -10.17 -34.93 -1.16
CA SER A 13 -10.49 -33.94 -2.20
C SER A 13 -9.44 -32.83 -2.30
N VAL A 14 -9.00 -32.26 -1.18
CA VAL A 14 -7.99 -31.18 -1.17
C VAL A 14 -6.60 -31.66 -1.63
N ARG A 15 -6.28 -32.95 -1.44
CA ARG A 15 -5.05 -33.54 -1.96
C ARG A 15 -5.12 -33.88 -3.45
N ALA A 16 -6.32 -34.16 -3.97
CA ALA A 16 -6.53 -34.43 -5.38
C ALA A 16 -6.32 -33.17 -6.23
N ASP A 17 -6.80 -32.02 -5.74
CA ASP A 17 -6.58 -30.70 -6.36
C ASP A 17 -5.93 -29.72 -5.36
N PRO A 18 -4.60 -29.77 -5.20
CA PRO A 18 -3.91 -28.83 -4.34
C PRO A 18 -3.97 -27.42 -4.93
N ALA A 19 -4.46 -26.46 -4.15
CA ALA A 19 -4.40 -25.06 -4.52
C ALA A 19 -2.94 -24.63 -4.77
N PRO A 20 -2.66 -23.87 -5.85
CA PRO A 20 -1.32 -23.39 -6.14
C PRO A 20 -0.84 -22.44 -5.03
N GLY A 21 0.36 -22.69 -4.51
CA GLY A 21 0.97 -21.88 -3.46
C GLY A 21 1.96 -22.66 -2.60
N LEU A 22 2.80 -21.96 -1.85
CA LEU A 22 3.79 -22.57 -0.96
C LEU A 22 3.14 -23.28 0.24
N LEU A 23 1.98 -22.80 0.68
CA LEU A 23 1.20 -23.36 1.78
C LEU A 23 -0.26 -23.52 1.35
N ASN A 24 -0.76 -24.76 1.38
CA ASN A 24 -2.16 -25.04 1.12
C ASN A 24 -2.98 -24.93 2.41
N TYR A 25 -3.60 -23.76 2.64
CA TYR A 25 -4.42 -23.50 3.82
C TYR A 25 -5.64 -24.43 3.92
N ALA A 26 -6.19 -24.88 2.79
CA ALA A 26 -7.28 -25.86 2.77
C ALA A 26 -6.79 -27.23 3.27
N ALA A 27 -5.56 -27.63 2.95
CA ALA A 27 -4.97 -28.87 3.46
C ALA A 27 -4.68 -28.76 4.97
N VAL A 28 -4.23 -27.59 5.43
CA VAL A 28 -4.04 -27.32 6.86
C VAL A 28 -5.37 -27.44 7.62
N HIS A 29 -6.46 -26.86 7.10
CA HIS A 29 -7.79 -26.97 7.70
C HIS A 29 -8.34 -28.41 7.67
N SER A 30 -8.40 -29.02 6.47
CA SER A 30 -9.10 -30.28 6.25
C SER A 30 -8.31 -31.51 6.67
N CYS A 31 -6.98 -31.53 6.45
CA CYS A 31 -6.13 -32.68 6.75
C CYS A 31 -5.45 -32.59 8.12
N LEU A 32 -4.85 -31.44 8.45
CA LEU A 32 -4.06 -31.30 9.68
C LEU A 32 -4.93 -31.01 10.90
N LEU A 33 -5.93 -30.14 10.76
CA LEU A 33 -6.82 -29.68 11.82
C LEU A 33 -8.16 -30.42 11.85
N ARG A 34 -8.29 -31.53 11.08
CA ARG A 34 -9.46 -32.41 11.02
C ARG A 34 -10.79 -31.68 10.78
N ALA A 35 -10.75 -30.57 10.03
CA ALA A 35 -11.90 -29.69 9.78
C ALA A 35 -12.59 -29.15 11.05
N ASP A 36 -11.90 -29.11 12.19
CA ASP A 36 -12.43 -28.51 13.40
C ASP A 36 -12.31 -26.98 13.32
N ARG A 37 -13.46 -26.31 13.12
CA ARG A 37 -13.53 -24.85 12.99
C ARG A 37 -13.04 -24.13 14.25
N ARG A 38 -13.21 -24.71 15.44
CA ARG A 38 -12.82 -24.06 16.71
C ARG A 38 -11.32 -23.99 16.88
N LEU A 39 -10.60 -24.99 16.39
CA LEU A 39 -9.14 -25.02 16.38
C LEU A 39 -8.57 -24.32 15.15
N SER A 40 -9.24 -24.47 14.00
CA SER A 40 -8.72 -23.95 12.75
C SER A 40 -8.78 -22.43 12.64
N LEU A 41 -9.86 -21.79 13.08
CA LEU A 41 -9.96 -20.33 13.05
C LEU A 41 -8.83 -19.63 13.82
N PRO A 42 -8.53 -19.94 15.10
CA PRO A 42 -7.45 -19.27 15.81
C PRO A 42 -6.08 -19.60 15.22
N VAL A 43 -5.86 -20.82 14.73
CA VAL A 43 -4.58 -21.19 14.08
C VAL A 43 -4.36 -20.42 12.79
N LEU A 44 -5.36 -20.33 11.91
CA LEU A 44 -5.25 -19.55 10.67
C LEU A 44 -5.14 -18.05 10.96
N ALA A 45 -5.86 -17.53 11.97
CA ALA A 45 -5.74 -16.14 12.40
C ALA A 45 -4.33 -15.84 12.94
N LEU A 46 -3.77 -16.73 13.76
CA LEU A 46 -2.40 -16.61 14.26
C LEU A 46 -1.38 -16.65 13.12
N LEU A 47 -1.55 -17.57 12.17
CA LEU A 47 -0.71 -17.62 10.97
C LEU A 47 -0.80 -16.33 10.17
N LEU A 48 -2.00 -15.79 9.96
CA LEU A 48 -2.20 -14.53 9.24
C LEU A 48 -1.49 -13.36 9.97
N LEU A 49 -1.64 -13.27 11.29
CA LEU A 49 -0.95 -12.26 12.11
C LEU A 49 0.57 -12.40 12.03
N LEU A 50 1.10 -13.62 12.03
CA LEU A 50 2.53 -13.88 11.89
C LEU A 50 3.05 -13.43 10.52
N HIS A 51 2.32 -13.73 9.43
CA HIS A 51 2.68 -13.27 8.09
C HIS A 51 2.67 -11.74 8.01
N PHE A 52 1.63 -11.10 8.54
CA PHE A 52 1.55 -9.64 8.59
C PHE A 52 2.70 -9.03 9.41
N ARG A 53 3.04 -9.63 10.56
CA ARG A 53 4.17 -9.20 11.39
C ARG A 53 5.50 -9.31 10.66
N PHE A 54 5.72 -10.42 9.96
CA PHE A 54 6.95 -10.65 9.18
C PHE A 54 7.06 -9.64 8.03
N LEU A 55 5.98 -9.45 7.27
CA LEU A 55 5.91 -8.43 6.21
C LEU A 55 6.17 -7.03 6.76
N ALA A 56 5.62 -6.68 7.93
CA ALA A 56 5.84 -5.39 8.56
C ALA A 56 7.32 -5.19 8.97
N VAL A 57 7.98 -6.21 9.54
CA VAL A 57 9.44 -6.13 9.82
C VAL A 57 10.21 -5.95 8.52
N ALA A 58 9.94 -6.79 7.52
CA ALA A 58 10.67 -6.78 6.25
C ALA A 58 10.49 -5.44 5.52
N ALA A 59 9.27 -4.89 5.54
CA ALA A 59 8.96 -3.59 4.96
C ALA A 59 9.75 -2.46 5.64
N GLY A 60 9.83 -2.47 6.98
CA GLY A 60 10.58 -1.47 7.74
C GLY A 60 12.10 -1.62 7.60
N ALA A 61 12.63 -2.84 7.66
CA ALA A 61 14.06 -3.11 7.72
C ALA A 61 14.75 -3.14 6.34
N HIS A 62 14.04 -3.56 5.29
CA HIS A 62 14.62 -3.74 3.96
C HIS A 62 14.00 -2.84 2.90
N PHE A 63 12.67 -2.82 2.80
CA PHE A 63 11.98 -2.12 1.72
C PHE A 63 12.09 -0.59 1.84
N SER A 64 11.77 -0.01 2.99
CA SER A 64 11.83 1.44 3.20
C SER A 64 13.25 2.03 2.99
N PRO A 65 14.33 1.43 3.54
CA PRO A 65 15.69 1.88 3.23
C PRO A 65 16.07 1.71 1.76
N ALA A 66 15.61 0.65 1.09
CA ALA A 66 15.89 0.42 -0.32
C ALA A 66 15.23 1.50 -1.20
N VAL A 67 13.94 1.79 -0.97
CA VAL A 67 13.22 2.87 -1.67
C VAL A 67 13.89 4.22 -1.41
N SER A 68 14.32 4.49 -0.18
CA SER A 68 14.99 5.76 0.18
C SER A 68 16.33 5.93 -0.54
N ARG A 69 17.13 4.85 -0.64
CA ARG A 69 18.41 4.85 -1.38
C ARG A 69 18.18 4.99 -2.88
N LEU A 70 17.15 4.35 -3.42
CA LEU A 70 16.83 4.46 -4.84
C LEU A 70 16.32 5.86 -5.19
N ALA A 71 15.47 6.45 -4.34
CA ALA A 71 15.00 7.82 -4.48
C ALA A 71 16.15 8.83 -4.48
N SER A 72 17.15 8.66 -3.61
CA SER A 72 18.32 9.55 -3.57
C SER A 72 19.23 9.39 -4.80
N ARG A 73 19.40 8.16 -5.30
CA ARG A 73 20.14 7.90 -6.56
C ARG A 73 19.46 8.51 -7.77
N LEU A 74 18.13 8.47 -7.81
CA LEU A 74 17.30 9.03 -8.89
C LEU A 74 16.99 10.53 -8.69
N ARG A 75 17.47 11.16 -7.61
CA ARG A 75 17.20 12.56 -7.24
C ARG A 75 15.70 12.91 -7.18
N LEU A 76 14.87 11.96 -6.74
CA LEU A 76 13.43 12.15 -6.60
C LEU A 76 13.10 12.90 -5.30
N SER A 77 12.09 13.77 -5.34
CA SER A 77 11.51 14.34 -4.12
C SER A 77 10.80 13.24 -3.31
N PRO A 78 10.59 13.43 -1.99
CA PRO A 78 9.87 12.46 -1.16
C PRO A 78 8.47 12.13 -1.69
N SER A 79 7.74 13.15 -2.18
CA SER A 79 6.42 12.98 -2.81
C SER A 79 6.51 12.13 -4.07
N MET A 80 7.52 12.39 -4.92
CA MET A 80 7.72 11.64 -6.15
C MET A 80 8.11 10.18 -5.88
N ALA A 81 8.97 9.94 -4.89
CA ALA A 81 9.33 8.59 -4.47
C ALA A 81 8.12 7.80 -3.93
N ALA A 82 7.20 8.48 -3.24
CA ALA A 82 5.97 7.87 -2.74
C ALA A 82 5.01 7.48 -3.89
N VAL A 83 4.72 8.39 -4.81
CA VAL A 83 3.76 8.15 -5.91
C VAL A 83 4.30 7.23 -7.01
N THR A 84 5.62 6.95 -7.03
CA THR A 84 6.25 6.05 -8.01
C THR A 84 6.81 4.79 -7.37
N LEU A 85 7.91 4.86 -6.63
CA LEU A 85 8.65 3.70 -6.12
C LEU A 85 7.88 2.93 -5.05
N LEU A 86 7.28 3.65 -4.09
CA LEU A 86 6.48 3.04 -3.04
C LEU A 86 5.17 2.48 -3.62
N ALA A 87 4.51 3.23 -4.51
CA ALA A 87 3.32 2.77 -5.22
C ALA A 87 3.60 1.50 -6.04
N LEU A 88 4.71 1.47 -6.79
CA LEU A 88 5.12 0.32 -7.61
C LEU A 88 5.48 -0.89 -6.73
N GLY A 89 6.21 -0.69 -5.63
CA GLY A 89 6.57 -1.79 -4.72
C GLY A 89 5.35 -2.45 -4.08
N ASN A 90 4.28 -1.69 -3.81
CA ASN A 90 3.02 -2.24 -3.32
C ASN A 90 2.18 -2.87 -4.44
N GLY A 91 2.09 -2.23 -5.62
CA GLY A 91 1.20 -2.66 -6.71
C GLY A 91 1.75 -3.79 -7.59
N ALA A 92 3.07 -3.97 -7.67
CA ALA A 92 3.69 -5.02 -8.47
C ALA A 92 3.24 -6.45 -8.07
N PRO A 93 3.29 -6.87 -6.79
CA PRO A 93 2.81 -8.20 -6.40
C PRO A 93 1.32 -8.40 -6.72
N ASP A 94 0.48 -7.38 -6.54
CA ASP A 94 -0.96 -7.45 -6.85
C ASP A 94 -1.21 -7.62 -8.36
N ALA A 95 -0.43 -6.93 -9.20
CA ALA A 95 -0.49 -7.07 -10.65
C ALA A 95 -0.04 -8.47 -11.09
N PHE A 96 1.04 -9.01 -10.52
CA PHE A 96 1.50 -10.37 -10.83
C PHE A 96 0.51 -11.44 -10.35
N ALA A 97 -0.07 -11.28 -9.15
CA ALA A 97 -1.09 -12.19 -8.65
C ALA A 97 -2.34 -12.17 -9.55
N SER A 98 -2.75 -10.99 -10.01
CA SER A 98 -3.88 -10.84 -10.93
C SER A 98 -3.57 -11.45 -12.30
N ALA A 99 -2.37 -11.24 -12.85
CA ALA A 99 -1.95 -11.85 -14.10
C ALA A 99 -1.86 -13.39 -14.00
N ALA A 100 -1.40 -13.92 -12.86
CA ALA A 100 -1.40 -15.35 -12.59
C ALA A 100 -2.84 -15.91 -12.53
N ALA A 101 -3.78 -15.18 -11.92
CA ALA A 101 -5.19 -15.57 -11.85
C ALA A 101 -5.87 -15.62 -13.24
N LEU A 102 -5.37 -14.86 -14.23
CA LEU A 102 -5.84 -14.91 -15.61
C LEU A 102 -5.27 -16.08 -16.43
N ARG A 103 -4.17 -16.69 -15.97
CA ARG A 103 -3.45 -17.75 -16.69
C ARG A 103 -3.86 -19.17 -16.30
N GLY A 104 -4.66 -19.36 -15.26
CA GLY A 104 -5.17 -20.68 -14.86
C GLY A 104 -6.28 -21.18 -15.79
N GLU A 105 -6.42 -22.51 -15.93
CA GLU A 105 -7.59 -23.11 -16.59
C GLU A 105 -8.87 -22.65 -15.87
N GLY A 106 -9.77 -21.97 -16.59
CA GLY A 106 -10.98 -21.37 -16.01
C GLY A 106 -10.79 -19.98 -15.38
N GLY A 107 -9.76 -19.23 -15.80
CA GLY A 107 -9.41 -17.91 -15.26
C GLY A 107 -10.61 -17.05 -14.84
N LEU A 108 -10.61 -16.61 -13.59
CA LEU A 108 -11.65 -15.76 -13.01
C LEU A 108 -11.16 -14.31 -12.95
N PRO A 109 -11.22 -13.54 -14.06
CA PRO A 109 -10.77 -12.14 -14.09
C PRO A 109 -11.47 -11.29 -13.01
N ARG A 110 -12.71 -11.64 -12.69
CA ARG A 110 -13.54 -10.99 -11.68
C ARG A 110 -12.97 -11.16 -10.27
N ALA A 111 -12.36 -12.31 -9.96
CA ALA A 111 -11.76 -12.56 -8.65
C ALA A 111 -10.51 -11.69 -8.43
N GLY A 112 -9.67 -11.53 -9.46
CA GLY A 112 -8.53 -10.61 -9.41
C GLY A 112 -8.96 -9.15 -9.24
N LEU A 113 -9.97 -8.72 -10.00
CA LEU A 113 -10.51 -7.36 -9.89
C LEU A 113 -11.12 -7.08 -8.51
N ALA A 114 -11.87 -8.04 -7.95
CA ALA A 114 -12.42 -7.94 -6.60
C ALA A 114 -11.32 -7.87 -5.52
N ALA A 115 -10.24 -8.63 -5.69
CA ALA A 115 -9.10 -8.61 -4.78
C ALA A 115 -8.42 -7.23 -4.77
N ILE A 116 -8.12 -6.66 -5.93
CA ILE A 116 -7.52 -5.32 -6.03
C ILE A 116 -8.45 -4.25 -5.44
N LEU A 117 -9.74 -4.27 -5.80
CA LEU A 117 -10.70 -3.29 -5.32
C LEU A 117 -10.84 -3.33 -3.79
N SER A 118 -11.00 -4.53 -3.22
CA SER A 118 -11.14 -4.69 -1.77
C SER A 118 -9.86 -4.36 -1.01
N ALA A 119 -8.68 -4.70 -1.55
CA ALA A 119 -7.39 -4.35 -0.96
C ALA A 119 -7.18 -2.83 -0.95
N GLY A 120 -7.44 -2.14 -2.07
CA GLY A 120 -7.35 -0.69 -2.16
C GLY A 120 -8.32 0.01 -1.20
N ALA A 121 -9.59 -0.42 -1.18
CA ALA A 121 -10.59 0.10 -0.26
C ALA A 121 -10.18 -0.09 1.21
N PHE A 122 -9.69 -1.28 1.57
CA PHE A 122 -9.21 -1.57 2.93
C PHE A 122 -8.03 -0.66 3.34
N VAL A 123 -7.01 -0.51 2.48
CA VAL A 123 -5.85 0.35 2.78
C VAL A 123 -6.29 1.81 2.91
N SER A 124 -7.10 2.30 1.96
CA SER A 124 -7.54 3.70 1.96
C SER A 124 -8.46 4.06 3.14
N ALA A 125 -9.36 3.16 3.56
CA ALA A 125 -10.29 3.44 4.65
C ALA A 125 -9.68 3.11 6.02
N PHE A 126 -9.17 1.89 6.19
CA PHE A 126 -8.73 1.40 7.50
C PHE A 126 -7.29 1.82 7.81
N VAL A 127 -6.34 1.58 6.90
CA VAL A 127 -4.92 1.83 7.18
C VAL A 127 -4.65 3.34 7.24
N VAL A 128 -5.03 4.09 6.21
CA VAL A 128 -4.86 5.55 6.20
C VAL A 128 -5.67 6.20 7.33
N GLY A 129 -6.88 5.71 7.62
CA GLY A 129 -7.69 6.19 8.75
C GLY A 129 -7.00 5.99 10.10
N ALA A 130 -6.51 4.77 10.38
CA ALA A 130 -5.79 4.47 11.61
C ALA A 130 -4.49 5.28 11.74
N VAL A 131 -3.70 5.39 10.67
CA VAL A 131 -2.48 6.21 10.66
C VAL A 131 -2.81 7.68 10.93
N SER A 132 -3.89 8.19 10.35
CA SER A 132 -4.32 9.59 10.54
C SER A 132 -4.70 9.87 12.00
N LEU A 133 -5.39 8.93 12.66
CA LEU A 133 -5.74 9.05 14.08
C LEU A 133 -4.52 8.96 15.00
N ILE A 134 -3.57 8.06 14.71
CA ILE A 134 -2.38 7.85 15.55
C ILE A 134 -1.35 8.97 15.37
N ALA A 135 -1.21 9.51 14.15
CA ALA A 135 -0.19 10.49 13.81
C ALA A 135 -0.63 11.96 14.04
N ALA A 136 -1.86 12.20 14.48
CA ALA A 136 -2.38 13.55 14.67
C ALA A 136 -1.61 14.34 15.77
N PRO A 137 -1.34 15.65 15.57
CA PRO A 137 -1.66 16.47 14.40
C PRO A 137 -0.51 16.53 13.38
N PHE A 138 -0.84 16.41 12.09
CA PHE A 138 0.07 16.70 10.97
C PHE A 138 -0.64 17.64 9.99
N ALA A 139 0.04 18.69 9.56
CA ALA A 139 -0.51 19.65 8.62
C ALA A 139 -0.41 19.08 7.19
N VAL A 140 -1.55 18.94 6.52
CA VAL A 140 -1.62 18.50 5.12
C VAL A 140 -2.16 19.65 4.27
N PRO A 141 -1.54 19.98 3.13
CA PRO A 141 -2.07 20.98 2.22
C PRO A 141 -3.46 20.53 1.72
N PRO A 142 -4.54 21.27 2.04
CA PRO A 142 -5.91 20.81 1.79
C PRO A 142 -6.20 20.65 0.30
N ALA A 143 -5.62 21.50 -0.55
CA ALA A 143 -5.81 21.44 -2.01
C ALA A 143 -5.28 20.13 -2.62
N SER A 144 -4.06 19.71 -2.28
CA SER A 144 -3.49 18.47 -2.79
C SER A 144 -4.22 17.24 -2.23
N PHE A 145 -4.59 17.29 -0.95
CA PHE A 145 -5.31 16.19 -0.30
C PHE A 145 -6.70 15.97 -0.90
N THR A 146 -7.53 17.01 -1.02
CA THR A 146 -8.88 16.90 -1.57
C THR A 146 -8.86 16.40 -3.01
N ARG A 147 -7.92 16.89 -3.82
CA ARG A 147 -7.70 16.42 -5.20
C ARG A 147 -7.36 14.93 -5.26
N ASP A 148 -6.41 14.48 -4.45
CA ASP A 148 -5.97 13.08 -4.45
C ASP A 148 -7.09 12.14 -4.00
N VAL A 149 -7.83 12.52 -2.96
CA VAL A 149 -9.00 11.77 -2.49
C VAL A 149 -10.10 11.74 -3.54
N PHE A 150 -10.39 12.87 -4.20
CA PHE A 150 -11.40 12.95 -5.24
C PHE A 150 -11.05 12.07 -6.45
N LEU A 151 -9.83 12.19 -6.99
CA LEU A 151 -9.37 11.40 -8.13
C LEU A 151 -9.32 9.90 -7.79
N TYR A 152 -8.94 9.55 -6.55
CA TYR A 152 -9.01 8.18 -6.06
C TYR A 152 -10.45 7.65 -6.03
N LEU A 153 -11.42 8.41 -5.51
CA LEU A 153 -12.83 8.00 -5.47
C LEU A 153 -13.43 7.85 -6.88
N VAL A 154 -13.04 8.71 -7.81
CA VAL A 154 -13.45 8.58 -9.23
C VAL A 154 -12.88 7.30 -9.84
N ALA A 155 -11.59 7.00 -9.62
CA ALA A 155 -11.00 5.75 -10.08
C ALA A 155 -11.64 4.51 -9.45
N ALA A 156 -11.83 4.53 -8.13
CA ALA A 156 -12.41 3.42 -7.39
C ALA A 156 -13.88 3.16 -7.80
N SER A 157 -14.66 4.21 -8.02
CA SER A 157 -16.05 4.08 -8.51
C SER A 157 -16.12 3.58 -9.96
N ALA A 158 -15.23 4.06 -10.85
CA ALA A 158 -15.12 3.53 -12.21
C ALA A 158 -14.73 2.05 -12.22
N LEU A 159 -13.76 1.66 -11.39
CA LEU A 159 -13.34 0.27 -11.24
C LEU A 159 -14.47 -0.61 -10.68
N PHE A 160 -15.21 -0.11 -9.69
CA PHE A 160 -16.38 -0.78 -9.13
C PHE A 160 -17.50 -0.94 -10.17
N TYR A 161 -17.74 0.07 -11.01
CA TYR A 161 -18.70 -0.03 -12.12
C TYR A 161 -18.30 -1.11 -13.14
N ILE A 162 -17.02 -1.18 -13.52
CA ILE A 162 -16.50 -2.26 -14.39
C ILE A 162 -16.68 -3.62 -13.73
N TYR A 163 -16.44 -3.72 -12.43
CA TYR A 163 -16.70 -4.95 -11.67
C TYR A 163 -18.18 -5.36 -11.77
N LEU A 164 -19.12 -4.43 -11.60
CA LEU A 164 -20.56 -4.72 -11.69
C LEU A 164 -21.03 -5.06 -13.11
N SER A 165 -20.38 -4.53 -14.14
CA SER A 165 -20.81 -4.63 -15.55
C SER A 165 -20.74 -6.05 -16.16
N ALA A 166 -20.36 -7.08 -15.39
CA ALA A 166 -20.18 -8.48 -15.80
C ALA A 166 -19.06 -8.72 -16.84
N GLU A 167 -18.95 -7.85 -17.83
CA GLU A 167 -18.06 -7.89 -18.98
C GLU A 167 -16.96 -6.84 -18.86
N ILE A 168 -15.73 -7.23 -19.21
CA ILE A 168 -14.55 -6.35 -19.20
C ILE A 168 -14.18 -6.05 -20.65
N PHE A 169 -14.36 -4.81 -21.06
CA PHE A 169 -14.00 -4.35 -22.41
C PHE A 169 -12.62 -3.70 -22.43
N LEU A 170 -11.90 -3.85 -23.55
CA LEU A 170 -10.58 -3.25 -23.73
C LEU A 170 -10.60 -1.72 -23.57
N TRP A 171 -11.65 -1.05 -24.04
CA TRP A 171 -11.77 0.41 -23.91
C TRP A 171 -11.87 0.87 -22.46
N GLN A 172 -12.47 0.08 -21.57
CA GLN A 172 -12.54 0.37 -20.13
C GLN A 172 -11.15 0.28 -19.50
N ALA A 173 -10.38 -0.75 -19.87
CA ALA A 173 -9.00 -0.92 -19.41
C ALA A 173 -8.10 0.23 -19.91
N VAL A 174 -8.19 0.59 -21.20
CA VAL A 174 -7.47 1.74 -21.76
C VAL A 174 -7.89 3.04 -21.07
N GLY A 175 -9.17 3.22 -20.80
CA GLY A 175 -9.70 4.39 -20.07
C GLY A 175 -9.09 4.52 -18.67
N LEU A 176 -9.00 3.43 -17.91
CA LEU A 176 -8.35 3.43 -16.58
C LEU A 176 -6.86 3.76 -16.65
N VAL A 177 -6.15 3.26 -17.66
CA VAL A 177 -4.73 3.58 -17.86
C VAL A 177 -4.55 5.06 -18.23
N LEU A 178 -5.36 5.60 -19.13
CA LEU A 178 -5.35 7.01 -19.48
C LEU A 178 -5.68 7.91 -18.27
N PHE A 179 -6.66 7.50 -17.46
CA PHE A 179 -6.99 8.19 -16.20
C PHE A 179 -5.79 8.21 -15.24
N TYR A 180 -5.06 7.10 -15.11
CA TYR A 180 -3.84 7.06 -14.29
C TYR A 180 -2.74 7.98 -14.82
N VAL A 181 -2.48 7.98 -16.14
CA VAL A 181 -1.51 8.88 -16.77
C VAL A 181 -1.89 10.35 -16.56
N PHE A 182 -3.18 10.66 -16.70
CA PHE A 182 -3.71 12.00 -16.40
C PHE A 182 -3.50 12.39 -14.95
N PHE A 183 -3.83 11.51 -13.99
CA PHE A 183 -3.59 11.74 -12.57
C PHE A 183 -2.13 12.05 -12.28
N VAL A 184 -1.21 11.22 -12.79
CA VAL A 184 0.24 11.42 -12.62
C VAL A 184 0.67 12.76 -13.20
N GLY A 185 0.26 13.09 -14.43
CA GLY A 185 0.56 14.37 -15.06
C GLY A 185 0.05 15.58 -14.27
N LEU A 186 -1.14 15.48 -13.67
CA LEU A 186 -1.73 16.52 -12.85
C LEU A 186 -0.96 16.71 -11.53
N VAL A 187 -0.52 15.62 -10.90
CA VAL A 187 0.37 15.67 -9.72
C VAL A 187 1.68 16.37 -10.07
N PHE A 188 2.33 15.97 -11.17
CA PHE A 188 3.56 16.60 -11.65
C PHE A 188 3.39 18.10 -11.94
N TYR A 189 2.30 18.49 -12.61
CA TYR A 189 2.01 19.88 -12.89
C TYR A 189 1.89 20.72 -11.62
N MET A 190 1.25 20.19 -10.58
CA MET A 190 1.12 20.88 -9.30
C MET A 190 2.44 20.94 -8.52
N ASP A 191 3.25 19.89 -8.53
CA ASP A 191 4.56 19.88 -7.87
C ASP A 191 5.52 20.88 -8.53
N LEU A 192 5.49 21.01 -9.87
CA LEU A 192 6.25 22.03 -10.61
C LEU A 192 5.74 23.45 -10.33
N GLY A 193 4.42 23.65 -10.30
CA GLY A 193 3.81 24.94 -9.98
C GLY A 193 4.09 25.40 -8.55
N ALA A 194 4.17 24.47 -7.60
CA ALA A 194 4.54 24.74 -6.21
C ALA A 194 6.02 25.15 -6.08
N ALA A 195 6.92 24.51 -6.83
CA ALA A 195 8.33 24.90 -6.89
C ALA A 195 8.51 26.32 -7.46
N GLY A 196 7.75 26.68 -8.50
CA GLY A 196 7.77 28.04 -9.06
C GLY A 196 7.26 29.10 -8.09
N LYS A 197 6.24 28.79 -7.27
CA LYS A 197 5.76 29.70 -6.22
C LYS A 197 6.74 29.87 -5.07
N ALA A 198 7.45 28.81 -4.66
CA ALA A 198 8.45 28.89 -3.60
C ALA A 198 9.64 29.79 -3.99
N VAL A 199 10.08 29.75 -5.24
CA VAL A 199 11.13 30.65 -5.77
C VAL A 199 10.63 32.09 -5.86
N SER A 200 9.41 32.30 -6.35
CA SER A 200 8.79 33.63 -6.45
C SER A 200 8.47 34.28 -5.10
N SER A 201 8.28 33.50 -4.03
CA SER A 201 8.08 34.02 -2.67
C SER A 201 9.38 34.25 -1.90
N ALA A 202 10.49 33.62 -2.30
CA ALA A 202 11.82 33.88 -1.74
C ALA A 202 12.49 35.13 -2.35
N GLU A 203 12.25 35.42 -3.63
CA GLU A 203 12.78 36.61 -4.32
C GLU A 203 12.38 37.97 -3.66
N PRO A 204 11.15 38.20 -3.15
CA PRO A 204 10.81 39.44 -2.45
C PRO A 204 11.42 39.54 -1.03
N GLU A 205 11.79 38.44 -0.36
CA GLU A 205 12.53 38.50 0.91
C GLU A 205 14.01 38.85 0.71
N ILE A 206 14.63 38.37 -0.38
CA ILE A 206 16.04 38.68 -0.69
C ILE A 206 16.21 40.17 -1.06
N ALA A 207 15.19 40.79 -1.67
CA ALA A 207 15.24 42.22 -2.01
C ALA A 207 15.18 43.17 -0.80
N ASN A 208 14.68 42.73 0.36
CA ASN A 208 14.53 43.58 1.56
C ASN A 208 15.56 43.26 2.67
N GLY A 209 16.42 42.26 2.45
CA GLY A 209 17.37 41.73 3.44
C GLY A 209 18.83 41.91 3.05
N MET A 210 19.25 43.11 2.65
CA MET A 210 20.68 43.38 2.40
C MET A 210 21.45 43.59 3.73
N SER A 211 21.72 42.52 4.47
CA SER A 211 22.95 42.42 5.30
C SER A 211 23.12 41.06 5.96
N ARG A 212 24.34 40.52 5.81
CA ARG A 212 25.01 39.47 6.61
C ARG A 212 24.60 38.01 6.35
N GLY A 213 25.39 37.38 5.49
CA GLY A 213 26.40 36.42 5.94
C GLY A 213 25.93 35.09 6.53
N ALA A 214 26.46 34.02 5.93
CA ALA A 214 26.62 32.68 6.48
C ALA A 214 25.36 31.80 6.58
N MET A 215 25.27 30.87 5.64
CA MET A 215 25.29 29.43 5.91
C MET A 215 24.43 28.95 7.09
N ASP A 216 23.20 28.49 6.81
CA ASP A 216 22.52 27.54 7.69
C ASP A 216 21.65 26.56 6.88
N LEU A 217 22.21 25.35 6.73
CA LEU A 217 21.48 24.12 6.41
C LEU A 217 21.21 23.40 7.76
N PRO A 218 20.17 22.56 7.87
CA PRO A 218 18.95 22.84 8.58
C PRO A 218 18.92 22.23 9.98
N VAL A 219 18.62 23.07 10.98
CA VAL A 219 18.36 22.73 12.39
C VAL A 219 17.25 21.66 12.58
N SER A 220 16.44 21.39 11.56
CA SER A 220 15.30 20.44 11.65
C SER A 220 15.72 18.97 11.77
N VAL A 221 16.85 18.56 11.19
CA VAL A 221 17.27 17.14 11.17
C VAL A 221 17.84 16.71 12.54
N GLU A 222 18.59 17.57 13.20
CA GLU A 222 19.21 17.25 14.49
C GLU A 222 18.17 17.19 15.61
N HIS A 223 17.13 18.02 15.54
CA HIS A 223 16.07 18.04 16.56
C HIS A 223 15.23 16.75 16.54
N GLN A 224 15.01 16.15 15.36
CA GLN A 224 14.33 14.84 15.24
C GLN A 224 15.19 13.68 15.75
N LYS A 225 16.51 13.73 15.51
CA LYS A 225 17.44 12.71 15.99
C LYS A 225 17.55 12.70 17.52
N GLN A 226 17.62 13.89 18.14
CA GLN A 226 17.66 14.01 19.60
C GLN A 226 16.36 13.58 20.27
N ARG A 227 15.21 13.89 19.66
CA ARG A 227 13.90 13.50 20.20
C ARG A 227 13.68 11.98 20.16
N LYS A 228 14.16 11.30 19.11
CA LYS A 228 14.14 9.83 19.03
C LYS A 228 15.10 9.16 20.02
N ALA A 229 16.28 9.75 20.24
CA ALA A 229 17.24 9.26 21.23
C ALA A 229 16.69 9.36 22.67
N SER A 230 16.06 10.48 23.02
CA SER A 230 15.44 10.71 24.35
C SER A 230 14.26 9.76 24.63
N LEU A 231 13.42 9.47 23.62
CA LEU A 231 12.32 8.51 23.77
C LEU A 231 12.82 7.08 23.99
N TRP A 232 13.93 6.69 23.36
CA TRP A 232 14.52 5.35 23.52
C TRP A 232 15.12 5.10 24.91
N THR A 233 15.70 6.12 25.53
CA THR A 233 16.24 6.04 26.91
C THR A 233 15.15 5.99 27.98
N VAL A 234 13.98 6.57 27.71
CA VAL A 234 12.82 6.49 28.63
C VAL A 234 12.13 5.13 28.55
N LEU A 235 12.10 4.50 27.36
CA LEU A 235 11.45 3.21 27.15
C LEU A 235 12.29 2.00 27.63
N THR A 236 13.61 2.12 27.72
CA THR A 236 14.49 1.03 28.18
C THR A 236 14.71 1.01 29.70
N LYS A 237 14.13 1.96 30.44
CA LYS A 237 14.29 2.09 31.91
C LYS A 237 13.05 1.67 32.72
N ARG A 238 12.14 0.91 32.12
CA ARG A 238 11.01 0.23 32.80
C ARG A 238 11.12 -1.27 32.65
#